data_AF-A0A0N0ARF7-F1
#
_entry.id   AF-A0A0N0ARF7-F1
#
_cell.length_a   1.000
_cell.length_b   1.000
_cell.length_c   1.000
_cell.angle_alpha   90.00
_cell.angle_beta   90.00
_cell.angle_gamma   90.00
#
_symmetry.space_group_name_H-M   'P 1'
#
loop_
_entity.id
_entity.type
_entity.pdbx_description
1 polymer ?
#
loop_
_entity_poly.entity_id
_entity_poly.type
_entity_poly.pdbx_seq_one_letter_code
_entity_poly.pdbx_strand_id
1 'polypeptide(L)'
;MEPSCGVWWGASPYRDDVGPLESAVDRDMDIVYTWRGIDQAGVPGERERRMVAEGRFVHTNIEARRFNRQGHPAIAYRDIIAGRFDDSLRSQARGVAELGVPYFVTFDHEADGNQRYNNRGTPEEFVRSWRHIVDLYRREGADNAIWVWNVTGWADNLDRLPGLWPGNDYVDWISWEAYNMTNCDLMPHWDGVDSFEEALAPAYEWIQQEGPRHGIDPDKPVMIGEMGTTDIGPRETLRWYADIPRVLREYERVRAVKVWDNKVSEGCDFRIGANHYARQGFEMAGRDPYVNLPDRVRRLAEYAHGRDAD
;
A
#
# COMPACT_ATOMS: atom_id res chain seq x y z
N MET A 1 6.87 12.77 3.62
CA MET A 1 5.55 13.43 3.81
C MET A 1 4.67 12.47 4.58
N GLU A 2 3.97 12.93 5.61
CA GLU A 2 3.00 12.17 6.43
C GLU A 2 2.03 13.16 7.11
N PRO A 3 0.84 12.73 7.57
CA PRO A 3 -0.01 13.60 8.37
C PRO A 3 0.67 13.93 9.71
N SER A 4 0.57 15.18 10.16
CA SER A 4 1.13 15.61 11.46
C SER A 4 0.36 15.06 12.67
N CYS A 5 -0.86 14.56 12.45
CA CYS A 5 -1.68 13.88 13.44
C CYS A 5 -2.64 12.91 12.75
N GLY A 6 -3.00 11.85 13.48
CA GLY A 6 -3.89 10.79 12.99
C GLY A 6 -3.34 10.05 11.78
N VAL A 7 -4.23 9.39 11.05
CA VAL A 7 -3.90 8.38 10.04
C VAL A 7 -4.78 8.57 8.81
N TRP A 8 -4.21 8.51 7.61
CA TRP A 8 -4.99 8.48 6.38
C TRP A 8 -5.77 7.18 6.25
N TRP A 9 -7.06 7.29 5.93
CA TRP A 9 -7.95 6.16 5.73
C TRP A 9 -8.15 5.91 4.24
N GLY A 10 -7.77 4.74 3.78
CA GLY A 10 -7.76 4.42 2.36
C GLY A 10 -8.35 3.08 2.01
N ALA A 11 -8.27 2.77 0.72
CA ALA A 11 -8.79 1.53 0.17
C ALA A 11 -8.02 1.06 -1.07
N SER A 12 -8.05 -0.25 -1.24
CA SER A 12 -7.84 -0.96 -2.49
C SER A 12 -9.22 -1.47 -2.95
N PRO A 13 -9.95 -0.71 -3.78
CA PRO A 13 -11.37 -0.93 -4.01
C PRO A 13 -11.69 -2.07 -4.98
N TYR A 14 -12.84 -2.75 -4.76
CA TYR A 14 -13.30 -3.81 -5.65
C TYR A 14 -13.60 -3.25 -7.03
N ARG A 15 -13.00 -3.85 -8.07
CA ARG A 15 -13.18 -3.43 -9.48
C ARG A 15 -12.91 -1.94 -9.70
N ASP A 16 -11.97 -1.38 -8.94
CA ASP A 16 -11.59 0.03 -9.01
C ASP A 16 -12.73 1.02 -8.64
N ASP A 17 -13.78 0.57 -7.95
CA ASP A 17 -14.91 1.40 -7.52
C ASP A 17 -14.87 1.67 -6.00
N VAL A 18 -14.44 2.88 -5.63
CA VAL A 18 -14.30 3.32 -4.23
C VAL A 18 -15.62 3.83 -3.63
N GLY A 19 -16.62 4.12 -4.47
CA GLY A 19 -17.88 4.75 -4.06
C GLY A 19 -18.66 4.01 -2.98
N PRO A 20 -18.77 2.66 -3.00
CA PRO A 20 -19.45 1.91 -1.94
C PRO A 20 -18.79 2.07 -0.57
N LEU A 21 -17.46 2.14 -0.50
CA LEU A 21 -16.73 2.31 0.75
C LEU A 21 -16.89 3.73 1.28
N GLU A 22 -16.78 4.74 0.40
CA GLU A 22 -16.99 6.16 0.75
C GLU A 22 -18.41 6.43 1.22
N SER A 23 -19.40 5.82 0.57
CA SER A 23 -20.81 5.91 0.97
C SER A 23 -21.06 5.28 2.35
N ALA A 24 -20.30 4.27 2.76
CA ALA A 24 -20.44 3.66 4.08
C ALA A 24 -19.99 4.63 5.18
N VAL A 25 -18.86 5.34 4.97
CA VAL A 25 -18.28 6.24 5.97
C VAL A 25 -18.68 7.72 5.80
N ASP A 26 -19.46 8.05 4.77
CA ASP A 26 -19.91 9.41 4.42
C ASP A 26 -18.75 10.40 4.22
N ARG A 27 -17.70 9.95 3.54
CA ARG A 27 -16.53 10.77 3.18
C ARG A 27 -15.70 10.10 2.08
N ASP A 28 -14.87 10.90 1.42
CA ASP A 28 -13.87 10.39 0.48
C ASP A 28 -12.77 9.60 1.21
N MET A 29 -12.22 8.59 0.54
CA MET A 29 -10.99 7.92 0.98
C MET A 29 -9.79 8.86 0.78
N ASP A 30 -8.94 8.97 1.79
CA ASP A 30 -7.75 9.82 1.76
C ASP A 30 -6.71 9.30 0.77
N ILE A 31 -6.58 7.97 0.63
CA ILE A 31 -5.61 7.30 -0.24
C ILE A 31 -6.20 6.08 -0.94
N VAL A 32 -5.96 5.94 -2.24
CA VAL A 32 -6.43 4.79 -3.04
C VAL A 32 -5.24 4.03 -3.63
N TYR A 33 -5.23 2.70 -3.46
CA TYR A 33 -4.19 1.83 -4.02
C TYR A 33 -4.58 1.31 -5.41
N THR A 34 -3.64 1.32 -6.35
CA THR A 34 -3.83 0.84 -7.73
C THR A 34 -2.66 -0.02 -8.21
N TRP A 35 -2.87 -0.76 -9.30
CA TRP A 35 -1.86 -1.62 -9.91
C TRP A 35 -1.56 -1.20 -11.34
N ARG A 36 -0.27 -1.14 -11.67
CA ARG A 36 0.24 -0.92 -13.02
C ARG A 36 1.38 -1.89 -13.31
N GLY A 37 1.54 -2.25 -14.57
CA GLY A 37 2.68 -3.07 -15.00
C GLY A 37 3.90 -2.23 -15.31
N ILE A 38 5.09 -2.80 -15.11
CA ILE A 38 6.35 -2.15 -15.48
C ILE A 38 6.46 -1.80 -16.97
N ASP A 39 5.69 -2.47 -17.82
CA ASP A 39 5.63 -2.24 -19.27
C ASP A 39 4.56 -1.23 -19.71
N GLN A 40 3.79 -0.67 -18.78
CA GLN A 40 2.77 0.35 -19.08
C GLN A 40 3.38 1.76 -19.03
N ALA A 41 3.52 2.39 -20.20
CA ALA A 41 3.82 3.82 -20.27
C ALA A 41 2.62 4.67 -19.79
N GLY A 42 2.85 5.98 -19.57
CA GLY A 42 1.77 6.93 -19.26
C GLY A 42 1.09 6.72 -17.89
N VAL A 43 1.81 6.17 -16.92
CA VAL A 43 1.41 6.23 -15.50
C VAL A 43 1.85 7.60 -14.95
N PRO A 44 1.06 8.28 -14.11
CA PRO A 44 -0.31 7.98 -13.71
C PRO A 44 -1.27 8.11 -14.91
N GLY A 45 -2.20 7.17 -15.05
CA GLY A 45 -3.19 7.16 -16.12
C GLY A 45 -4.37 8.09 -15.81
N GLU A 46 -5.36 8.15 -16.72
CA GLU A 46 -6.54 9.01 -16.57
C GLU A 46 -7.27 8.79 -15.23
N ARG A 47 -7.43 7.54 -14.81
CA ARG A 47 -8.08 7.19 -13.55
C ARG A 47 -7.32 7.75 -12.34
N GLU A 48 -6.01 7.51 -12.27
CA GLU A 48 -5.19 8.03 -11.16
C GLU A 48 -5.17 9.57 -11.16
N ARG A 49 -5.05 10.19 -12.33
CA ARG A 49 -5.12 11.66 -12.47
C ARG A 49 -6.46 12.23 -12.01
N ARG A 50 -7.57 11.55 -12.30
CA ARG A 50 -8.90 11.94 -11.80
C ARG A 50 -8.98 11.85 -10.27
N MET A 51 -8.50 10.75 -9.68
CA MET A 51 -8.48 10.62 -8.21
C MET A 51 -7.65 11.71 -7.54
N VAL A 52 -6.49 12.04 -8.11
CA VAL A 52 -5.65 13.16 -7.67
C VAL A 52 -6.40 14.49 -7.79
N ALA A 53 -7.07 14.75 -8.91
CA ALA A 53 -7.85 15.98 -9.12
C ALA A 53 -9.06 16.10 -8.16
N GLU A 54 -9.60 14.97 -7.71
CA GLU A 54 -10.65 14.91 -6.68
C GLU A 54 -10.09 15.04 -5.25
N GLY A 55 -8.77 15.21 -5.10
CA GLY A 55 -8.11 15.47 -3.82
C GLY A 55 -7.66 14.22 -3.06
N ARG A 56 -7.63 13.05 -3.70
CA ARG A 56 -7.14 11.81 -3.09
C ARG A 56 -5.64 11.63 -3.32
N PHE A 57 -4.93 11.08 -2.35
CA PHE A 57 -3.64 10.49 -2.62
C PHE A 57 -3.81 9.21 -3.43
N VAL A 58 -2.88 8.96 -4.35
CA VAL A 58 -2.82 7.70 -5.08
C VAL A 58 -1.54 6.99 -4.69
N HIS A 59 -1.69 5.72 -4.32
CA HIS A 59 -0.60 4.76 -4.20
C HIS A 59 -0.70 3.81 -5.38
N THR A 60 0.40 3.58 -6.10
CA THR A 60 0.45 2.60 -7.18
C THR A 60 1.56 1.60 -6.97
N ASN A 61 1.20 0.32 -7.05
CA ASN A 61 2.17 -0.75 -7.23
C ASN A 61 2.55 -0.87 -8.70
N ILE A 62 3.84 -0.66 -9.01
CA ILE A 62 4.46 -0.98 -10.29
C ILE A 62 4.94 -2.43 -10.20
N GLU A 63 4.18 -3.36 -10.77
CA GLU A 63 4.48 -4.79 -10.69
C GLU A 63 5.51 -5.21 -11.75
N ALA A 64 6.41 -6.12 -11.39
CA ALA A 64 7.32 -6.78 -12.33
C ALA A 64 6.56 -7.81 -13.20
N ARG A 65 5.59 -7.33 -13.97
CA ARG A 65 4.72 -8.09 -14.88
C ARG A 65 4.43 -7.28 -16.14
N ARG A 66 4.12 -7.99 -17.23
CA ARG A 66 3.67 -7.38 -18.49
C ARG A 66 2.16 -7.20 -18.53
N PHE A 67 1.64 -6.08 -18.04
CA PHE A 67 0.20 -5.81 -18.03
C PHE A 67 -0.35 -5.57 -19.44
N ASN A 68 0.49 -5.22 -20.42
CA ASN A 68 0.06 -5.12 -21.82
C ASN A 68 -0.09 -6.48 -22.52
N ARG A 69 0.06 -7.60 -21.79
CA ARG A 69 -0.09 -8.96 -22.33
C ARG A 69 -1.09 -9.75 -21.50
N GLN A 70 -1.93 -10.53 -22.16
CA GLN A 70 -2.88 -11.42 -21.50
C GLN A 70 -2.19 -12.30 -20.45
N GLY A 71 -2.82 -12.43 -19.27
CA GLY A 71 -2.29 -13.22 -18.15
C GLY A 71 -1.18 -12.54 -17.35
N HIS A 72 -0.81 -11.31 -17.71
CA HIS A 72 0.17 -10.48 -17.01
C HIS A 72 1.44 -11.27 -16.61
N PRO A 73 2.18 -11.85 -17.56
CA PRO A 73 3.30 -12.73 -17.24
C PRO A 73 4.37 -11.98 -16.44
N ALA A 74 4.96 -12.68 -15.46
CA ALA A 74 6.03 -12.15 -14.62
C ALA A 74 7.28 -11.79 -15.44
N ILE A 75 8.01 -10.79 -14.96
CA ILE A 75 9.27 -10.30 -15.49
C ILE A 75 10.38 -10.64 -14.49
N ALA A 76 11.50 -11.15 -15.01
CA ALA A 76 12.67 -11.36 -14.19
C ALA A 76 13.33 -10.01 -13.83
N TYR A 77 13.76 -9.85 -12.59
CA TYR A 77 14.42 -8.63 -12.11
C TYR A 77 15.67 -8.28 -12.93
N ARG A 78 16.43 -9.28 -13.39
CA ARG A 78 17.57 -9.09 -14.29
C ARG A 78 17.25 -8.31 -15.57
N ASP A 79 16.02 -8.43 -16.08
CA ASP A 79 15.59 -7.73 -17.29
C ASP A 79 15.31 -6.26 -17.03
N ILE A 80 14.85 -5.93 -15.81
CA ILE A 80 14.66 -4.57 -15.32
C ILE A 80 16.02 -3.91 -15.14
N ILE A 81 16.94 -4.59 -14.46
CA ILE A 81 18.33 -4.14 -14.24
C ILE A 81 19.06 -3.93 -15.57
N ALA A 82 18.79 -4.76 -16.57
CA ALA A 82 19.35 -4.63 -17.92
C ALA A 82 18.74 -3.48 -18.75
N GLY A 83 17.81 -2.71 -18.17
CA GLY A 83 17.22 -1.54 -18.78
C GLY A 83 16.13 -1.81 -19.81
N ARG A 84 15.61 -3.05 -19.89
CA ARG A 84 14.62 -3.42 -20.94
C ARG A 84 13.27 -2.71 -20.81
N PHE A 85 13.02 -2.07 -19.67
CA PHE A 85 11.80 -1.33 -19.37
C PHE A 85 12.05 0.15 -19.08
N ASP A 86 13.28 0.64 -19.30
CA ASP A 86 13.66 2.03 -18.96
C ASP A 86 12.80 3.06 -19.68
N ASP A 87 12.45 2.83 -20.95
CA ASP A 87 11.62 3.79 -21.69
C ASP A 87 10.21 3.90 -21.12
N SER A 88 9.64 2.77 -20.70
CA SER A 88 8.35 2.73 -19.98
C SER A 88 8.48 3.46 -18.65
N LEU A 89 9.47 3.08 -17.83
CA LEU A 89 9.71 3.65 -16.50
C LEU A 89 10.00 5.16 -16.56
N ARG A 90 10.76 5.64 -17.53
CA ARG A 90 10.98 7.08 -17.75
C ARG A 90 9.69 7.79 -18.15
N SER A 91 8.85 7.16 -18.97
CA SER A 91 7.53 7.71 -19.27
C SER A 91 6.64 7.79 -18.04
N GLN A 92 6.68 6.79 -17.17
CA GLN A 92 5.93 6.82 -15.91
C GLN A 92 6.46 7.94 -14.99
N ALA A 93 7.78 8.04 -14.86
CA ALA A 93 8.43 9.07 -14.08
C ALA A 93 8.04 10.48 -14.52
N ARG A 94 8.10 10.77 -15.83
CA ARG A 94 7.65 12.06 -16.36
C ARG A 94 6.17 12.32 -16.05
N GLY A 95 5.32 11.31 -16.19
CA GLY A 95 3.90 11.44 -15.84
C GLY A 95 3.68 11.75 -14.37
N VAL A 96 4.49 11.17 -13.47
CA VAL A 96 4.48 11.50 -12.04
C VAL A 96 4.99 12.92 -11.81
N ALA A 97 6.12 13.31 -12.41
CA ALA A 97 6.68 14.65 -12.30
C ALA A 97 5.68 15.74 -12.72
N GLU A 98 4.96 15.52 -13.83
CA GLU A 98 3.92 16.41 -14.36
C GLU A 98 2.76 16.64 -13.39
N LEU A 99 2.47 15.72 -12.46
CA LEU A 99 1.41 15.94 -11.47
C LEU A 99 1.73 17.11 -10.53
N GLY A 100 3.01 17.34 -10.22
CA GLY A 100 3.44 18.37 -9.27
C GLY A 100 2.97 18.17 -7.81
N VAL A 101 2.26 17.07 -7.53
CA VAL A 101 1.73 16.72 -6.21
C VAL A 101 2.17 15.32 -5.78
N PRO A 102 2.18 15.00 -4.47
CA PRO A 102 2.65 13.72 -3.96
C PRO A 102 1.96 12.51 -4.61
N TYR A 103 2.76 11.54 -5.06
CA TYR A 103 2.28 10.29 -5.66
C TYR A 103 3.03 9.10 -5.05
N PHE A 104 2.32 8.18 -4.41
CA PHE A 104 2.94 7.06 -3.70
C PHE A 104 3.21 5.91 -4.67
N VAL A 105 4.41 5.33 -4.60
CA VAL A 105 4.87 4.28 -5.51
C VAL A 105 5.47 3.12 -4.71
N THR A 106 4.97 1.92 -4.97
CA THR A 106 5.61 0.66 -4.57
C THR A 106 6.16 0.00 -5.82
N PHE A 107 7.38 -0.56 -5.75
CA PHE A 107 7.82 -1.52 -6.75
C PHE A 107 7.64 -2.94 -6.21
N ASP A 108 6.86 -3.73 -6.93
CA ASP A 108 6.67 -5.17 -6.72
C ASP A 108 6.44 -5.60 -5.26
N HIS A 109 5.29 -5.19 -4.71
CA HIS A 109 4.86 -5.50 -3.34
C HIS A 109 5.07 -6.98 -2.93
N GLU A 110 5.24 -7.23 -1.64
CA GLU A 110 5.29 -8.57 -1.02
C GLU A 110 6.37 -9.48 -1.61
N ALA A 111 7.51 -8.93 -2.00
CA ALA A 111 8.62 -9.70 -2.53
C ALA A 111 9.17 -10.74 -1.52
N ASP A 112 8.90 -10.57 -0.23
CA ASP A 112 9.18 -11.49 0.87
C ASP A 112 8.19 -12.67 0.97
N GLY A 113 7.03 -12.59 0.32
CA GLY A 113 5.99 -13.61 0.37
C GLY A 113 6.44 -14.95 -0.21
N ASN A 114 5.95 -16.06 0.35
CA ASN A 114 6.41 -17.42 0.03
C ASN A 114 6.37 -17.78 -1.47
N GLN A 115 5.40 -17.26 -2.23
CA GLN A 115 5.28 -17.53 -3.66
C GLN A 115 6.12 -16.57 -4.54
N ARG A 116 6.62 -15.47 -3.97
CA ARG A 116 7.35 -14.41 -4.68
C ARG A 116 8.84 -14.40 -4.38
N TYR A 117 9.23 -14.73 -3.14
CA TYR A 117 10.62 -14.74 -2.71
C TYR A 117 11.46 -15.70 -3.56
N ASN A 118 12.58 -15.21 -4.11
CA ASN A 118 13.43 -15.94 -5.06
C ASN A 118 12.77 -16.41 -6.37
N ASN A 119 11.56 -15.96 -6.71
CA ASN A 119 10.85 -16.43 -7.92
C ASN A 119 11.22 -15.61 -9.17
N ARG A 120 11.13 -14.27 -9.07
CA ARG A 120 11.44 -13.34 -10.18
C ARG A 120 12.92 -12.96 -10.26
N GLY A 121 13.71 -13.36 -9.28
CA GLY A 121 15.13 -13.07 -9.13
C GLY A 121 15.54 -13.17 -7.66
N THR A 122 16.83 -13.01 -7.38
CA THR A 122 17.35 -13.03 -6.00
C THR A 122 16.94 -11.76 -5.23
N PRO A 123 17.01 -11.74 -3.88
CA PRO A 123 16.77 -10.52 -3.09
C PRO A 123 17.68 -9.36 -3.51
N GLU A 124 18.94 -9.65 -3.87
CA GLU A 124 19.86 -8.63 -4.38
C GLU A 124 19.40 -8.08 -5.74
N GLU A 125 18.84 -8.92 -6.61
CA GLU A 125 18.24 -8.46 -7.87
C GLU A 125 16.98 -7.62 -7.63
N PHE A 126 16.16 -7.95 -6.62
CA PHE A 126 15.04 -7.10 -6.20
C PHE A 126 15.54 -5.72 -5.76
N VAL A 127 16.50 -5.67 -4.84
CA VAL A 127 17.09 -4.40 -4.34
C VAL A 127 17.71 -3.59 -5.47
N ARG A 128 18.43 -4.22 -6.39
CA ARG A 128 19.01 -3.53 -7.55
C ARG A 128 17.94 -3.00 -8.50
N SER A 129 16.85 -3.74 -8.71
CA SER A 129 15.73 -3.28 -9.54
C SER A 129 15.03 -2.09 -8.89
N TRP A 130 14.77 -2.16 -7.58
CA TRP A 130 14.19 -1.06 -6.80
C TRP A 130 15.01 0.21 -6.97
N ARG A 131 16.32 0.17 -6.68
CA ARG A 131 17.21 1.33 -6.80
C ARG A 131 17.26 1.87 -8.22
N HIS A 132 17.33 0.99 -9.22
CA HIS A 132 17.34 1.40 -10.64
C HIS A 132 16.08 2.18 -11.03
N ILE A 133 14.91 1.72 -10.60
CA ILE A 133 13.62 2.39 -10.86
C ILE A 133 13.58 3.75 -10.14
N VAL A 134 13.91 3.81 -8.85
CA VAL A 134 13.96 5.06 -8.08
C VAL A 134 14.88 6.08 -8.76
N ASP A 135 16.07 5.66 -9.17
CA ASP A 135 17.04 6.52 -9.83
C ASP A 135 16.56 7.03 -11.19
N LEU A 136 15.82 6.21 -11.96
CA LEU A 136 15.19 6.67 -13.19
C LEU A 136 14.16 7.75 -12.91
N TYR A 137 13.33 7.55 -11.88
CA TYR A 137 12.31 8.53 -11.51
C TYR A 137 12.94 9.87 -11.11
N ARG A 138 13.97 9.84 -10.26
CA ARG A 138 14.74 11.03 -9.88
C ARG A 138 15.38 11.74 -11.08
N ARG A 139 15.97 10.98 -12.01
CA ARG A 139 16.59 11.55 -13.23
C ARG A 139 15.59 12.25 -14.15
N GLU A 140 14.33 11.83 -14.15
CA GLU A 140 13.26 12.45 -14.94
C GLU A 140 12.51 13.54 -14.16
N GLY A 141 13.00 13.92 -12.97
CA GLY A 141 12.45 15.01 -12.16
C GLY A 141 11.20 14.65 -11.34
N ALA A 142 10.92 13.37 -11.14
CA ALA A 142 9.78 12.90 -10.35
C ALA A 142 10.05 12.94 -8.84
N ASP A 143 10.49 14.10 -8.33
CA ASP A 143 10.83 14.30 -6.91
C ASP A 143 9.58 14.28 -5.99
N ASN A 144 8.39 14.35 -6.58
CA ASN A 144 7.10 14.18 -5.92
C ASN A 144 6.66 12.71 -5.78
N ALA A 145 7.46 11.75 -6.27
CA ALA A 145 7.24 10.33 -6.01
C ALA A 145 7.64 9.98 -4.57
N ILE A 146 6.73 9.32 -3.83
CA ILE A 146 6.95 8.85 -2.46
C ILE A 146 7.09 7.32 -2.48
N TRP A 147 8.26 6.80 -2.15
CA TRP A 147 8.59 5.38 -2.27
C TRP A 147 8.16 4.58 -1.04
N VAL A 148 7.27 3.61 -1.24
CA VAL A 148 6.66 2.80 -0.18
C VAL A 148 7.17 1.36 -0.27
N TRP A 149 8.06 0.94 0.64
CA TRP A 149 8.56 -0.43 0.68
C TRP A 149 7.54 -1.36 1.34
N ASN A 150 6.78 -2.06 0.50
CA ASN A 150 5.63 -2.87 0.92
C ASN A 150 5.94 -4.38 0.95
N VAL A 151 5.93 -4.97 2.13
CA VAL A 151 6.23 -6.38 2.40
C VAL A 151 5.02 -7.11 2.98
N THR A 152 5.05 -8.44 3.15
CA THR A 152 3.88 -9.16 3.70
C THR A 152 3.61 -8.83 5.16
N GLY A 153 4.66 -8.60 5.96
CA GLY A 153 4.57 -8.41 7.41
C GLY A 153 4.34 -9.71 8.21
N TRP A 154 4.29 -10.87 7.54
CA TRP A 154 4.11 -12.15 8.21
C TRP A 154 5.34 -12.52 9.03
N ALA A 155 5.13 -13.00 10.26
CA ALA A 155 6.20 -13.34 11.19
C ALA A 155 7.26 -14.28 10.58
N ASP A 156 6.82 -15.30 9.83
CA ASP A 156 7.68 -16.29 9.16
C ASP A 156 8.49 -15.75 7.97
N ASN A 157 8.22 -14.52 7.52
CA ASN A 157 8.94 -13.86 6.43
C ASN A 157 9.87 -12.74 6.92
N LEU A 158 9.82 -12.37 8.20
CA LEU A 158 10.56 -11.21 8.73
C LEU A 158 12.08 -11.35 8.60
N ASP A 159 12.60 -12.58 8.61
CA ASP A 159 14.02 -12.87 8.42
C ASP A 159 14.53 -12.57 7.00
N ARG A 160 13.61 -12.43 6.02
CA ARG A 160 13.93 -12.10 4.62
C ARG A 160 14.09 -10.59 4.39
N LEU A 161 13.50 -9.78 5.27
CA LEU A 161 13.43 -8.33 5.14
C LEU A 161 14.81 -7.67 4.96
N PRO A 162 15.87 -8.05 5.70
CA PRO A 162 17.20 -7.44 5.51
C PRO A 162 17.74 -7.59 4.08
N GLY A 163 17.45 -8.72 3.41
CA GLY A 163 17.90 -8.97 2.03
C GLY A 163 17.12 -8.20 0.96
N LEU A 164 15.94 -7.68 1.32
CA LEU A 164 15.06 -6.94 0.43
C LEU A 164 15.08 -5.42 0.67
N TRP A 165 15.76 -4.95 1.71
CA TRP A 165 15.84 -3.53 2.06
C TRP A 165 16.73 -2.74 1.08
N PRO A 166 16.17 -1.79 0.31
CA PRO A 166 16.96 -1.05 -0.68
C PRO A 166 17.74 0.12 -0.07
N GLY A 167 17.58 0.42 1.22
CA GLY A 167 18.30 1.47 1.94
C GLY A 167 17.45 2.72 2.20
N ASN A 168 17.80 3.47 3.26
CA ASN A 168 17.02 4.62 3.73
C ASN A 168 16.84 5.72 2.68
N ASP A 169 17.80 5.89 1.77
CA ASP A 169 17.74 6.89 0.69
C ASP A 169 16.85 6.47 -0.48
N TYR A 170 16.27 5.27 -0.46
CA TYR A 170 15.42 4.73 -1.53
C TYR A 170 14.00 4.41 -1.06
N VAL A 171 13.69 4.70 0.20
CA VAL A 171 12.41 4.39 0.83
C VAL A 171 11.97 5.59 1.66
N ASP A 172 10.78 6.09 1.39
CA ASP A 172 10.15 7.15 2.17
C ASP A 172 9.23 6.58 3.26
N TRP A 173 8.57 5.44 2.99
CA TRP A 173 7.63 4.77 3.88
C TRP A 173 7.89 3.27 3.95
N ILE A 174 7.73 2.68 5.13
CA ILE A 174 7.70 1.22 5.30
C ILE A 174 6.24 0.78 5.31
N SER A 175 5.92 -0.35 4.67
CA SER A 175 4.54 -0.81 4.57
C SER A 175 4.43 -2.32 4.66
N TRP A 176 3.33 -2.80 5.24
CA TRP A 176 3.00 -4.21 5.24
C TRP A 176 1.50 -4.47 5.32
N GLU A 177 1.13 -5.73 5.13
CA GLU A 177 -0.26 -6.19 5.12
C GLU A 177 -0.73 -6.60 6.52
N ALA A 178 -1.99 -6.32 6.86
CA ALA A 178 -2.61 -6.72 8.13
C ALA A 178 -3.91 -7.48 7.86
N TYR A 179 -3.79 -8.77 7.56
CA TYR A 179 -4.92 -9.63 7.25
C TYR A 179 -5.22 -10.61 8.37
N ASN A 180 -6.50 -10.93 8.52
CA ASN A 180 -6.93 -12.19 9.10
C ASN A 180 -7.54 -13.07 8.01
N MET A 181 -6.90 -14.21 7.75
CA MET A 181 -7.25 -15.14 6.66
C MET A 181 -8.01 -16.39 7.16
N THR A 182 -8.54 -16.41 8.38
CA THR A 182 -9.33 -17.54 8.89
C THR A 182 -10.43 -17.91 7.89
N ASN A 183 -10.71 -19.19 7.66
CA ASN A 183 -11.74 -19.65 6.71
C ASN A 183 -11.49 -19.30 5.22
N CYS A 184 -10.38 -18.65 4.87
CA CYS A 184 -9.98 -18.45 3.48
C CYS A 184 -9.52 -19.77 2.87
N ASP A 185 -10.21 -20.24 1.83
CA ASP A 185 -9.94 -21.53 1.18
C ASP A 185 -8.58 -21.57 0.47
N LEU A 186 -7.99 -20.40 0.17
CA LEU A 186 -6.65 -20.27 -0.40
C LEU A 186 -5.54 -20.31 0.67
N MET A 187 -5.90 -20.25 1.95
CA MET A 187 -4.98 -20.28 3.09
C MET A 187 -5.33 -21.44 4.03
N PRO A 188 -5.28 -22.71 3.56
CA PRO A 188 -5.75 -23.87 4.32
C PRO A 188 -4.93 -24.19 5.58
N HIS A 189 -3.77 -23.53 5.75
CA HIS A 189 -2.89 -23.68 6.91
C HIS A 189 -3.00 -22.51 7.89
N TRP A 190 -3.90 -21.55 7.66
CA TRP A 190 -4.19 -20.50 8.62
C TRP A 190 -5.08 -21.07 9.73
N ASP A 191 -4.50 -21.28 10.91
CA ASP A 191 -5.13 -21.98 12.04
C ASP A 191 -5.55 -21.06 13.20
N GLY A 192 -5.26 -19.76 13.09
CA GLY A 192 -5.63 -18.72 14.06
C GLY A 192 -6.75 -17.78 13.61
N VAL A 193 -7.28 -17.04 14.57
CA VAL A 193 -8.09 -15.83 14.33
C VAL A 193 -7.29 -14.68 14.89
N ASP A 194 -6.76 -13.85 14.00
CA ASP A 194 -5.99 -12.69 14.38
C ASP A 194 -6.91 -11.47 14.46
N SER A 195 -6.84 -10.74 15.58
CA SER A 195 -7.31 -9.37 15.65
C SER A 195 -6.50 -8.47 14.71
N PHE A 196 -6.99 -7.27 14.43
CA PHE A 196 -6.23 -6.29 13.65
C PHE A 196 -4.85 -5.99 14.27
N GLU A 197 -4.78 -5.98 15.60
CA GLU A 197 -3.53 -5.76 16.32
C GLU A 197 -2.55 -6.92 16.17
N GLU A 198 -3.02 -8.16 16.31
CA GLU A 198 -2.18 -9.36 16.13
C GLU A 198 -1.64 -9.47 14.68
N ALA A 199 -2.42 -9.04 13.70
CA ALA A 199 -1.98 -8.98 12.30
C ALA A 199 -0.95 -7.86 12.03
N LEU A 200 -1.01 -6.76 12.78
CA LEU A 200 -0.16 -5.58 12.58
C LEU A 200 1.16 -5.65 13.36
N ALA A 201 1.10 -6.10 14.62
CA ALA A 201 2.17 -5.95 15.61
C ALA A 201 3.50 -6.62 15.24
N PRO A 202 3.55 -7.85 14.68
CA PRO A 202 4.81 -8.55 14.49
C PRO A 202 5.82 -7.78 13.62
N ALA A 203 5.37 -7.24 12.49
CA ALA A 203 6.21 -6.45 11.61
C ALA A 203 6.62 -5.11 12.24
N TYR A 204 5.68 -4.45 12.93
CA TYR A 204 5.99 -3.20 13.66
C TYR A 204 7.09 -3.41 14.70
N GLU A 205 6.91 -4.40 15.57
CA GLU A 205 7.86 -4.74 16.62
C GLU A 205 9.23 -5.11 16.06
N TRP A 206 9.26 -5.93 15.00
CA TRP A 206 10.50 -6.31 14.34
C TRP A 206 11.22 -5.10 13.72
N ILE A 207 10.50 -4.19 13.05
CA ILE A 207 11.09 -2.97 12.49
C ILE A 207 11.67 -2.09 13.59
N GLN A 208 11.00 -1.97 14.74
CA GLN A 208 11.49 -1.15 15.86
C GLN A 208 12.68 -1.78 16.58
N GLN A 209 12.70 -3.12 16.75
CA GLN A 209 13.67 -3.82 17.60
C GLN A 209 14.88 -4.39 16.83
N GLU A 210 14.64 -4.95 15.65
CA GLU A 210 15.64 -5.64 14.83
C GLU A 210 16.05 -4.81 13.61
N GLY A 211 15.11 -4.09 12.99
CA GLY A 211 15.33 -3.25 11.80
C GLY A 211 16.58 -2.36 11.85
N PRO A 212 16.87 -1.63 12.95
CA PRO A 212 18.04 -0.75 13.01
C PRO A 212 19.36 -1.49 12.87
N ARG A 213 19.44 -2.76 13.31
CA ARG A 213 20.65 -3.60 13.15
C ARG A 213 20.93 -3.93 11.69
N HIS A 214 19.90 -3.85 10.84
CA HIS A 214 19.97 -4.07 9.39
C HIS A 214 19.99 -2.75 8.59
N GLY A 215 20.10 -1.61 9.26
CA GLY A 215 20.12 -0.29 8.60
C GLY A 215 18.74 0.19 8.12
N ILE A 216 17.66 -0.39 8.64
CA ILE A 216 16.30 0.13 8.46
C ILE A 216 16.09 1.24 9.48
N ASP A 217 15.77 2.43 9.01
CA ASP A 217 15.40 3.56 9.88
C ASP A 217 14.01 3.32 10.48
N PRO A 218 13.91 3.10 11.80
CA PRO A 218 12.64 2.80 12.47
C PRO A 218 11.75 4.04 12.64
N ASP A 219 12.27 5.23 12.35
CA ASP A 219 11.52 6.48 12.45
C ASP A 219 10.68 6.78 11.20
N LYS A 220 10.92 6.07 10.09
CA LYS A 220 10.14 6.21 8.87
C LYS A 220 8.65 5.95 9.13
N PRO A 221 7.74 6.70 8.50
CA PRO A 221 6.31 6.45 8.63
C PRO A 221 5.93 5.07 8.09
N VAL A 222 4.94 4.50 8.75
CA VAL A 222 4.37 3.20 8.44
C VAL A 222 3.03 3.36 7.74
N MET A 223 2.85 2.60 6.67
CA MET A 223 1.57 2.38 6.01
C MET A 223 1.14 0.93 6.22
N ILE A 224 -0.11 0.71 6.61
CA ILE A 224 -0.71 -0.62 6.44
C ILE A 224 -1.20 -0.67 5.00
N GLY A 225 -0.45 -1.42 4.18
CA GLY A 225 -0.56 -1.51 2.73
C GLY A 225 -1.95 -1.97 2.34
N GLU A 226 -2.42 -3.02 2.95
CA GLU A 226 -3.78 -3.50 2.87
C GLU A 226 -4.13 -4.21 4.18
N MET A 227 -5.43 -4.21 4.49
CA MET A 227 -5.94 -4.85 5.68
C MET A 227 -7.33 -5.42 5.41
N GLY A 228 -7.67 -6.51 6.08
CA GLY A 228 -9.02 -7.06 6.03
C GLY A 228 -9.15 -8.36 6.80
N THR A 229 -10.37 -8.70 7.17
CA THR A 229 -10.72 -10.02 7.68
C THR A 229 -11.78 -10.65 6.82
N THR A 230 -11.69 -11.96 6.65
CA THR A 230 -12.81 -12.83 6.27
C THR A 230 -13.89 -12.84 7.37
N ASP A 231 -15.01 -13.53 7.12
CA ASP A 231 -16.02 -13.77 8.15
C ASP A 231 -15.49 -14.75 9.21
N ILE A 232 -15.28 -14.21 10.41
CA ILE A 232 -14.84 -14.93 11.62
C ILE A 232 -15.91 -15.00 12.70
N GLY A 233 -17.15 -14.70 12.33
CA GLY A 233 -18.29 -14.64 13.23
C GLY A 233 -18.75 -13.19 13.46
N PRO A 234 -20.03 -13.01 13.86
CA PRO A 234 -20.65 -11.70 13.99
C PRO A 234 -19.89 -10.68 14.83
N ARG A 235 -19.51 -11.08 16.04
CA ARG A 235 -18.94 -10.17 17.03
C ARG A 235 -17.48 -9.89 16.72
N GLU A 236 -16.77 -10.92 16.30
CA GLU A 236 -15.35 -10.93 15.99
C GLU A 236 -15.08 -10.09 14.74
N THR A 237 -15.86 -10.29 13.66
CA THR A 237 -15.77 -9.49 12.43
C THR A 237 -16.07 -8.02 12.69
N LEU A 238 -17.11 -7.70 13.46
CA LEU A 238 -17.40 -6.30 13.84
C LEU A 238 -16.23 -5.67 14.59
N ARG A 239 -15.70 -6.37 15.60
CA ARG A 239 -14.61 -5.87 16.45
C ARG A 239 -13.32 -5.68 15.68
N TRP A 240 -13.00 -6.58 14.77
CA TRP A 240 -11.80 -6.52 13.95
C TRP A 240 -11.66 -5.14 13.28
N TYR A 241 -12.74 -4.65 12.67
CA TYR A 241 -12.76 -3.31 12.08
C TYR A 241 -12.94 -2.20 13.12
N ALA A 242 -13.87 -2.34 14.07
CA ALA A 242 -14.20 -1.28 15.03
C ALA A 242 -13.03 -0.90 15.95
N ASP A 243 -12.11 -1.83 16.21
CA ASP A 243 -10.94 -1.61 17.08
C ASP A 243 -9.78 -0.89 16.36
N ILE A 244 -9.80 -0.79 15.02
CA ILE A 244 -8.70 -0.20 14.23
C ILE A 244 -8.24 1.15 14.78
N PRO A 245 -9.13 2.15 15.03
CA PRO A 245 -8.66 3.46 15.50
C PRO A 245 -8.04 3.41 16.90
N ARG A 246 -8.47 2.50 17.78
CA ARG A 246 -7.85 2.31 19.10
C ARG A 246 -6.43 1.79 18.92
N VAL A 247 -6.28 0.69 18.18
CA VAL A 247 -4.99 0.06 17.89
C VAL A 247 -4.03 1.09 17.29
N LEU A 248 -4.44 1.82 16.25
CA LEU A 248 -3.57 2.80 15.58
C LEU A 248 -3.05 3.94 16.48
N ARG A 249 -3.67 4.21 17.64
CA ARG A 249 -3.14 5.17 18.61
C ARG A 249 -1.97 4.62 19.42
N GLU A 250 -1.83 3.30 19.49
CA GLU A 250 -0.75 2.59 20.21
C GLU A 250 0.48 2.38 19.30
N TYR A 251 0.27 2.34 17.98
CA TYR A 251 1.33 2.19 16.96
C TYR A 251 1.64 3.52 16.29
N GLU A 252 2.29 4.42 17.04
CA GLU A 252 2.47 5.83 16.66
C GLU A 252 3.19 6.08 15.33
N ARG A 253 3.93 5.13 14.75
CA ARG A 253 4.53 5.30 13.41
C ARG A 253 3.54 5.05 12.28
N VAL A 254 2.40 4.41 12.55
CA VAL A 254 1.37 4.18 11.53
C VAL A 254 0.69 5.50 11.20
N ARG A 255 0.69 5.83 9.91
CA ARG A 255 0.26 7.12 9.36
C ARG A 255 -0.68 6.99 8.17
N ALA A 256 -0.84 5.78 7.64
CA ALA A 256 -1.86 5.43 6.66
C ALA A 256 -2.30 3.98 6.85
N VAL A 257 -3.58 3.69 6.60
CA VAL A 257 -4.12 2.34 6.52
C VAL A 257 -5.05 2.23 5.33
N LYS A 258 -5.10 1.05 4.70
CA LYS A 258 -5.98 0.81 3.55
C LYS A 258 -6.71 -0.51 3.70
N VAL A 259 -8.02 -0.50 3.47
CA VAL A 259 -8.81 -1.74 3.41
C VAL A 259 -8.66 -2.41 2.05
N TRP A 260 -8.53 -3.74 2.01
CA TRP A 260 -8.67 -4.52 0.78
C TRP A 260 -10.13 -4.93 0.58
N ASP A 261 -10.81 -4.25 -0.33
CA ASP A 261 -12.19 -4.56 -0.68
C ASP A 261 -12.19 -5.45 -1.92
N ASN A 262 -12.05 -6.77 -1.75
CA ASN A 262 -12.07 -7.68 -2.89
C ASN A 262 -12.53 -9.09 -2.51
N LYS A 263 -12.95 -9.85 -3.53
CA LYS A 263 -13.27 -11.27 -3.42
C LYS A 263 -12.33 -12.06 -4.31
N VAL A 264 -11.48 -12.88 -3.69
CA VAL A 264 -10.52 -13.74 -4.40
C VAL A 264 -11.11 -15.12 -4.68
N SER A 265 -11.97 -15.61 -3.79
CA SER A 265 -12.68 -16.90 -3.86
C SER A 265 -13.93 -16.85 -2.98
N GLU A 266 -14.67 -17.96 -2.87
CA GLU A 266 -15.84 -18.02 -1.98
C GLU A 266 -15.48 -17.94 -0.49
N GLY A 267 -14.36 -18.51 -0.05
CA GLY A 267 -13.89 -18.41 1.34
C GLY A 267 -13.06 -17.16 1.64
N CYS A 268 -12.54 -16.49 0.61
CA CYS A 268 -11.68 -15.31 0.72
C CYS A 268 -12.40 -14.06 0.17
N ASP A 269 -13.52 -13.70 0.82
CA ASP A 269 -14.29 -12.49 0.52
C ASP A 269 -14.05 -11.44 1.62
N PHE A 270 -13.27 -10.40 1.28
CA PHE A 270 -12.92 -9.28 2.15
C PHE A 270 -13.79 -8.06 1.91
N ARG A 271 -14.78 -8.15 1.02
CA ARG A 271 -15.58 -6.99 0.65
C ARG A 271 -16.40 -6.49 1.84
N ILE A 272 -16.22 -5.22 2.18
CA ILE A 272 -16.88 -4.59 3.32
C ILE A 272 -18.40 -4.66 3.16
N GLY A 273 -18.90 -4.40 1.95
CA GLY A 273 -20.33 -4.44 1.65
C GLY A 273 -20.96 -5.83 1.64
N ALA A 274 -20.17 -6.92 1.62
CA ALA A 274 -20.67 -8.28 1.55
C ALA A 274 -21.01 -8.88 2.93
N ASN A 275 -20.48 -8.32 4.02
CA ASN A 275 -20.73 -8.77 5.39
C ASN A 275 -21.28 -7.62 6.24
N HIS A 276 -22.46 -7.80 6.83
CA HIS A 276 -23.13 -6.78 7.65
C HIS A 276 -22.26 -6.29 8.82
N TYR A 277 -21.56 -7.19 9.50
CA TYR A 277 -20.73 -6.87 10.66
C TYR A 277 -19.42 -6.20 10.26
N ALA A 278 -18.82 -6.62 9.13
CA ALA A 278 -17.67 -5.93 8.55
C ALA A 278 -18.02 -4.48 8.19
N ARG A 279 -19.13 -4.28 7.48
CA ARG A 279 -19.66 -2.95 7.16
C ARG A 279 -19.88 -2.12 8.42
N GLN A 280 -20.61 -2.65 9.41
CA GLN A 280 -20.89 -1.92 10.63
C GLN A 280 -19.61 -1.50 11.37
N GLY A 281 -18.63 -2.40 11.50
CA GLY A 281 -17.34 -2.09 12.13
C GLY A 281 -16.54 -1.06 11.34
N PHE A 282 -16.50 -1.18 10.01
CA PHE A 282 -15.84 -0.22 9.11
C PHE A 282 -16.46 1.18 9.20
N GLU A 283 -17.79 1.27 9.24
CA GLU A 283 -18.52 2.53 9.43
C GLU A 283 -18.23 3.18 10.79
N MET A 284 -18.09 2.38 11.85
CA MET A 284 -17.71 2.87 13.18
C MET A 284 -16.27 3.40 13.18
N ALA A 285 -15.34 2.62 12.62
CA ALA A 285 -13.93 2.97 12.57
C ALA A 285 -13.67 4.21 11.71
N GLY A 286 -14.22 4.25 10.50
CA GLY A 286 -13.97 5.32 9.54
C GLY A 286 -14.50 6.70 9.95
N ARG A 287 -15.38 6.76 10.98
CA ARG A 287 -15.90 8.00 11.58
C ARG A 287 -15.07 8.47 12.78
N ASP A 288 -14.13 7.67 13.29
CA ASP A 288 -13.27 8.06 14.40
C ASP A 288 -12.37 9.25 13.96
N PRO A 289 -12.29 10.36 14.72
CA PRO A 289 -11.48 11.53 14.37
C PRO A 289 -9.99 11.26 14.16
N TYR A 290 -9.46 10.15 14.65
CA TYR A 290 -8.05 9.77 14.46
C TYR A 290 -7.76 9.27 13.05
N VAL A 291 -8.76 8.72 12.35
CA VAL A 291 -8.65 8.30 10.95
C VAL A 291 -9.49 9.17 10.00
N ASN A 292 -10.37 10.01 10.54
CA ASN A 292 -11.18 10.99 9.81
C ASN A 292 -10.59 12.39 10.01
N LEU A 293 -9.52 12.68 9.27
CA LEU A 293 -8.78 13.93 9.42
C LEU A 293 -9.63 15.09 8.87
N PRO A 294 -9.98 16.09 9.70
CA PRO A 294 -10.92 17.14 9.30
C PRO A 294 -10.27 18.11 8.32
N ASP A 295 -10.33 17.82 7.00
CA ASP A 295 -10.20 18.69 5.81
C ASP A 295 -9.06 19.73 5.74
N ARG A 296 -8.19 19.79 6.73
CA ARG A 296 -7.01 20.65 6.78
C ARG A 296 -5.90 20.17 5.85
N VAL A 297 -5.97 18.89 5.43
CA VAL A 297 -5.06 18.24 4.49
C VAL A 297 -5.44 18.53 3.03
N ARG A 298 -6.72 18.79 2.71
CA ARG A 298 -7.12 19.29 1.38
C ARG A 298 -6.44 20.62 1.00
N ARG A 299 -6.00 21.41 2.00
CA ARG A 299 -5.20 22.62 1.77
C ARG A 299 -3.78 22.39 1.23
N LEU A 300 -3.25 21.16 1.29
CA LEU A 300 -2.00 20.82 0.59
C LEU A 300 -2.21 20.74 -0.93
N ALA A 301 -3.42 20.44 -1.40
CA ALA A 301 -3.78 20.58 -2.80
C ALA A 301 -3.96 22.06 -3.20
N GLU A 302 -4.47 22.91 -2.31
CA GLU A 302 -4.49 24.37 -2.52
C GLU A 302 -3.08 24.99 -2.60
N TYR A 303 -2.11 24.44 -1.84
CA TYR A 303 -0.70 24.86 -1.90
C TYR A 303 -0.03 24.54 -3.25
N ALA A 304 -0.49 23.50 -3.96
CA ALA A 304 -0.01 23.18 -5.31
C ALA A 304 -0.61 24.14 -6.38
N HIS A 305 -1.87 24.57 -6.21
CA HIS A 305 -2.49 25.56 -7.10
C HIS A 305 -1.95 27.00 -6.92
N GLY A 306 -1.28 27.31 -5.81
CA GLY A 306 -0.68 28.62 -5.57
C GLY A 306 0.61 28.92 -6.36
N ARG A 307 1.21 27.92 -7.04
CA ARG A 307 2.43 28.12 -7.85
C ARG A 307 2.20 28.45 -9.31
N ASP A 308 1.00 28.21 -9.84
CA ASP A 308 0.64 28.58 -11.22
C ASP A 308 0.17 30.05 -11.34
N ALA A 309 0.19 30.80 -10.23
CA ALA A 309 -0.26 32.18 -10.13
C ALA A 309 0.88 33.21 -9.94
N ASP A 310 2.15 32.78 -9.94
CA ASP A 310 3.35 33.64 -9.83
C ASP A 310 4.31 33.49 -11.03
#